data_AF-A0AAD7IST1-F1
#
_entry.id   AF-A0AAD7IST1-F1
#
_cell.length_a   1.000
_cell.length_b   1.000
_cell.length_c   1.000
_cell.angle_alpha   90.00
_cell.angle_beta   90.00
_cell.angle_gamma   90.00
#
_symmetry.space_group_name_H-M   'P 1'
#
loop_
_entity.id
_entity.type
_entity.pdbx_description
1 polymer ?
#
loop_
_entity_poly.entity_id
_entity_poly.type
_entity_poly.pdbx_seq_one_letter_code
_entity_poly.pdbx_strand_id
1 'polypeptide(L)'
;MRRLNSLPLDDDIVDQIFTFCPDFTTLNSLNLVCKDLYGVFLAHPKSINAAVARNLTGPESFPEALRYLRYNFDQDDDDSNDVVPIETSPLTALEKIQLGKNADVVRKLEDLFSQWYKDGKSTTSVLTPEESFRFRRAMYRILIYSSRFGALEYDEDEAIEISDEPLTMAKIFMQRHRMLSKYPTPHLREIHTVVKFLKQAADWVRPEIETQHDDPEQTTDICVAAGPALILAAYEARGMEVMEDACEMVDSFADIPFFAGFFSNPLSRIWTARGVPAPPEGAQHLGSILEVVPDGLDTCRGCTASPVSRLWTSTTWYHFIVDTPTLLPGKLHLNRTETDVLHALLHHPHDPHTPTTDVLVREIFRDVPLRPEFTGWTAEDRLCGDCLRRLLDEHTWMWLRDRRVADGWVPPEDCWYGYDCTTQYKNAHHATTKNHLCEPTK
;
A
#
# COMPACT_ATOMS: atom_id res chain seq x y z
N MET A 1 -8.02 11.17 -50.36
CA MET A 1 -7.38 12.50 -50.53
C MET A 1 -5.89 12.29 -50.32
N ARG A 2 -5.02 12.76 -51.23
CA ARG A 2 -3.57 12.45 -51.20
C ARG A 2 -2.80 13.42 -50.29
N ARG A 3 -2.12 12.83 -49.29
CA ARG A 3 -0.92 13.23 -48.53
C ARG A 3 -0.62 14.72 -48.34
N LEU A 4 -0.91 15.20 -47.12
CA LEU A 4 -0.26 16.39 -46.52
C LEU A 4 1.06 16.04 -45.81
N ASN A 5 1.39 14.74 -45.65
CA ASN A 5 2.54 14.26 -44.91
C ASN A 5 3.57 13.55 -45.81
N SER A 6 4.84 13.51 -45.41
CA SER A 6 5.90 12.74 -46.10
C SER A 6 5.98 11.28 -45.65
N LEU A 7 5.09 10.86 -44.76
CA LEU A 7 5.04 9.51 -44.21
C LEU A 7 4.53 8.51 -45.27
N PRO A 8 4.95 7.24 -45.19
CA PRO A 8 4.41 6.18 -46.03
C PRO A 8 3.00 5.72 -45.59
N LEU A 9 2.39 6.39 -44.60
CA LEU A 9 1.08 6.08 -44.01
C LEU A 9 0.12 7.26 -44.17
N ASP A 10 -1.17 6.96 -44.35
CA ASP A 10 -2.22 7.96 -44.40
C ASP A 10 -2.47 8.57 -42.98
N ASP A 11 -2.93 9.83 -42.93
CA ASP A 11 -3.09 10.59 -41.67
C ASP A 11 -4.05 9.92 -40.68
N ASP A 12 -5.05 9.18 -41.17
CA ASP A 12 -6.03 8.43 -40.37
C ASP A 12 -5.41 7.24 -39.65
N ILE A 13 -4.50 6.51 -40.30
CA ILE A 13 -3.73 5.43 -39.68
C ILE A 13 -2.83 6.02 -38.58
N VAL A 14 -2.20 7.17 -38.86
CA VAL A 14 -1.36 7.84 -37.87
C VAL A 14 -2.21 8.31 -36.68
N ASP A 15 -3.35 8.96 -36.89
CA ASP A 15 -4.28 9.35 -35.82
C ASP A 15 -4.68 8.15 -34.96
N GLN A 16 -5.03 7.02 -35.60
CA GLN A 16 -5.34 5.78 -34.88
C GLN A 16 -4.15 5.27 -34.04
N ILE A 17 -2.92 5.32 -34.55
CA ILE A 17 -1.72 4.94 -33.78
C ILE A 17 -1.56 5.84 -32.54
N PHE A 18 -1.78 7.15 -32.68
CA PHE A 18 -1.73 8.09 -31.58
C PHE A 18 -2.75 7.77 -30.48
N THR A 19 -3.94 7.29 -30.86
CA THR A 19 -4.97 6.87 -29.87
C THR A 19 -4.57 5.65 -29.03
N PHE A 20 -3.54 4.90 -29.43
CA PHE A 20 -3.01 3.75 -28.68
C PHE A 20 -1.81 4.10 -27.79
N CYS A 21 -1.37 5.36 -27.73
CA CYS A 21 -0.34 5.75 -26.78
C CYS A 21 -0.81 5.46 -25.34
N PRO A 22 0.02 4.79 -24.51
CA PRO A 22 -0.37 4.40 -23.17
C PRO A 22 -0.48 5.59 -22.20
N ASP A 23 0.32 6.64 -22.43
CA ASP A 23 0.39 7.82 -21.58
C ASP A 23 0.78 9.08 -22.37
N PHE A 24 0.70 10.23 -21.69
CA PHE A 24 1.05 11.53 -22.28
C PHE A 24 2.56 11.68 -22.54
N THR A 25 3.41 10.96 -21.81
CA THR A 25 4.87 10.97 -22.04
C THR A 25 5.20 10.36 -23.39
N THR A 26 4.64 9.20 -23.69
CA THR A 26 4.77 8.48 -24.96
C THR A 26 4.19 9.30 -26.10
N LEU A 27 3.02 9.91 -25.89
CA LEU A 27 2.43 10.84 -26.87
C LEU A 27 3.35 12.02 -27.17
N ASN A 28 3.94 12.63 -26.14
CA ASN A 28 4.88 13.74 -26.30
C ASN A 28 6.15 13.30 -27.03
N SER A 29 6.71 12.13 -26.70
CA SER A 29 7.84 11.56 -27.43
C SER A 29 7.50 11.35 -28.91
N LEU A 30 6.32 10.83 -29.23
CA LEU A 30 5.87 10.61 -30.61
C LEU A 30 5.71 11.94 -31.37
N ASN A 31 5.17 12.96 -30.72
CA ASN A 31 5.06 14.32 -31.27
C ASN A 31 6.43 14.94 -31.62
N LEU A 32 7.49 14.54 -30.93
CA LEU A 32 8.84 15.08 -31.15
C LEU A 32 9.64 14.34 -32.23
N VAL A 33 9.13 13.25 -32.79
CA VAL A 33 9.84 12.44 -33.79
C VAL A 33 10.01 13.19 -35.12
N CYS A 34 8.92 13.74 -35.68
CA CYS A 34 8.99 14.54 -36.89
C CYS A 34 7.79 15.49 -37.05
N LYS A 35 7.93 16.47 -37.95
CA LYS A 35 6.89 17.50 -38.20
C LYS A 35 5.58 16.93 -38.73
N ASP A 36 5.63 15.85 -39.50
CA ASP A 36 4.45 15.22 -40.08
C ASP A 36 3.59 14.54 -39.01
N LEU A 37 4.20 13.78 -38.10
CA LEU A 37 3.52 13.18 -36.95
C LEU A 37 2.90 14.25 -36.05
N TYR A 38 3.66 15.32 -35.78
CA TYR A 38 3.13 16.47 -35.03
C TYR A 38 1.98 17.16 -35.77
N GLY A 39 2.03 17.23 -37.10
CA GLY A 39 0.95 17.77 -37.94
C GLY A 39 -0.36 17.01 -37.77
N VAL A 40 -0.31 15.67 -37.74
CA VAL A 40 -1.49 14.82 -37.47
C VAL A 40 -2.04 15.09 -36.07
N PHE A 41 -1.17 15.18 -35.06
CA PHE A 41 -1.60 15.53 -33.70
C PHE A 41 -2.28 16.90 -33.62
N LEU A 42 -1.74 17.92 -34.30
CA LEU A 42 -2.33 19.26 -34.34
C LEU A 42 -3.70 19.28 -35.03
N ALA A 43 -3.96 18.38 -35.97
CA ALA A 43 -5.25 18.25 -36.62
C ALA A 43 -6.31 17.62 -35.68
N HIS A 44 -5.90 16.70 -34.79
CA HIS A 44 -6.80 15.91 -33.96
C HIS A 44 -6.45 15.89 -32.45
N PRO A 45 -6.09 17.02 -31.81
CA PRO A 45 -5.56 16.99 -30.46
C PRO A 45 -6.60 16.56 -29.43
N LYS A 46 -7.89 16.85 -29.66
CA LYS A 46 -8.97 16.54 -28.71
C LYS A 46 -9.22 15.03 -28.61
N SER A 47 -9.40 14.35 -29.75
CA SER A 47 -9.64 12.90 -29.80
C SER A 47 -8.43 12.13 -29.28
N ILE A 48 -7.22 12.49 -29.73
CA ILE A 48 -5.98 11.84 -29.29
C ILE A 48 -5.80 11.99 -27.78
N ASN A 49 -5.87 13.21 -27.23
CA ASN A 49 -5.69 13.39 -25.79
C ASN A 49 -6.75 12.67 -24.96
N ALA A 50 -8.01 12.63 -25.42
CA ALA A 50 -9.06 11.89 -24.74
C ALA A 50 -8.82 10.37 -24.79
N ALA A 51 -8.33 9.83 -25.91
CA ALA A 51 -7.98 8.42 -26.03
C ALA A 51 -6.80 8.05 -25.13
N VAL A 52 -5.73 8.84 -25.13
CA VAL A 52 -4.58 8.62 -24.24
C VAL A 52 -4.97 8.72 -22.77
N ALA A 53 -5.83 9.66 -22.40
CA ALA A 53 -6.36 9.77 -21.05
C ALA A 53 -7.17 8.52 -20.63
N ARG A 54 -7.95 7.94 -21.55
CA ARG A 54 -8.67 6.68 -21.33
C ARG A 54 -7.74 5.48 -21.21
N ASN A 55 -6.68 5.40 -22.01
CA ASN A 55 -5.68 4.33 -21.89
C ASN A 55 -4.96 4.38 -20.54
N LEU A 56 -4.58 5.60 -20.13
CA LEU A 56 -3.88 5.86 -18.87
C LEU A 56 -4.73 5.50 -17.64
N THR A 57 -6.00 5.91 -17.63
CA THR A 57 -6.88 5.75 -16.45
C THR A 57 -7.73 4.49 -16.48
N GLY A 58 -7.90 3.86 -17.64
CA GLY A 58 -8.91 2.84 -17.89
C GLY A 58 -10.15 3.46 -18.55
N PRO A 59 -10.63 2.95 -19.71
CA PRO A 59 -11.69 3.58 -20.49
C PRO A 59 -12.96 3.91 -19.70
N GLU A 60 -13.34 3.00 -18.80
CA GLU A 60 -14.56 3.12 -18.00
C GLU A 60 -14.36 3.92 -16.71
N SER A 61 -13.10 4.07 -16.25
CA SER A 61 -12.76 4.87 -15.06
C SER A 61 -12.47 6.33 -15.38
N PHE A 62 -12.17 6.65 -16.64
CA PHE A 62 -11.89 8.01 -17.11
C PHE A 62 -12.92 9.07 -16.67
N PRO A 63 -14.24 8.82 -16.68
CA PRO A 63 -15.21 9.83 -16.24
C PRO A 63 -15.04 10.21 -14.77
N GLU A 64 -14.75 9.24 -13.89
CA GLU A 64 -14.52 9.50 -12.46
C GLU A 64 -13.17 10.18 -12.22
N ALA A 65 -12.14 9.80 -12.98
CA ALA A 65 -10.83 10.45 -12.94
C ALA A 65 -10.93 11.93 -13.35
N LEU A 66 -11.71 12.22 -14.40
CA LEU A 66 -11.92 13.59 -14.86
C LEU A 66 -12.83 14.39 -13.91
N ARG A 67 -13.81 13.73 -13.29
CA ARG A 67 -14.62 14.31 -12.23
C ARG A 67 -13.75 14.75 -11.05
N TYR A 68 -12.77 13.94 -10.66
CA TYR A 68 -11.81 14.30 -9.61
C TYR A 68 -11.04 15.58 -9.94
N LEU A 69 -10.48 15.67 -11.15
CA LEU A 69 -9.69 16.84 -11.56
C LEU A 69 -10.51 18.13 -11.65
N ARG A 70 -11.79 18.01 -12.00
CA ARG A 70 -12.69 19.14 -12.22
C ARG A 70 -13.66 19.35 -11.08
N TYR A 71 -13.45 18.65 -9.96
CA TYR A 71 -14.29 18.80 -8.80
C TYR A 71 -14.07 20.20 -8.24
N ASN A 72 -15.11 21.01 -8.21
CA ASN A 72 -15.06 22.35 -7.62
C ASN A 72 -15.45 22.23 -6.15
N PHE A 73 -14.47 22.39 -5.26
CA PHE A 73 -14.65 22.23 -3.81
C PHE A 73 -15.40 23.41 -3.17
N ASP A 74 -15.46 24.56 -3.85
CA ASP A 74 -16.06 25.82 -3.35
C ASP A 74 -17.56 25.95 -3.65
N GLN A 75 -18.13 25.07 -4.48
CA GLN A 75 -19.56 25.09 -4.75
C GLN A 75 -20.30 24.36 -3.63
N ASP A 76 -20.88 25.13 -2.72
CA ASP A 76 -21.88 24.64 -1.77
C ASP A 76 -23.00 23.94 -2.54
N ASP A 77 -23.09 22.63 -2.31
CA ASP A 77 -23.83 21.63 -3.08
C ASP A 77 -25.36 21.76 -2.84
N ASP A 78 -25.92 22.92 -3.21
CA ASP A 78 -27.36 23.15 -3.31
C ASP A 78 -27.81 22.82 -4.75
N ASP A 79 -28.06 21.52 -4.95
CA ASP A 79 -28.90 20.95 -6.02
C ASP A 79 -28.49 21.07 -7.49
N SER A 80 -27.31 21.59 -7.85
CA SER A 80 -26.87 21.55 -9.26
C SER A 80 -26.35 20.16 -9.67
N ASN A 81 -27.30 19.24 -9.90
CA ASN A 81 -27.15 18.01 -10.68
C ASN A 81 -26.84 18.28 -12.18
N ASP A 82 -26.40 19.48 -12.54
CA ASP A 82 -25.95 19.77 -13.90
C ASP A 82 -24.56 19.15 -14.09
N VAL A 83 -24.61 17.84 -14.33
CA VAL A 83 -23.60 17.08 -15.07
C VAL A 83 -23.49 17.73 -16.44
N VAL A 84 -22.81 18.88 -16.53
CA VAL A 84 -22.20 19.32 -17.78
C VAL A 84 -21.45 18.10 -18.29
N PRO A 85 -21.60 17.68 -19.56
CA PRO A 85 -20.89 16.51 -20.07
C PRO A 85 -19.38 16.70 -19.92
N ILE A 86 -18.85 16.22 -18.79
CA ILE A 86 -17.47 16.44 -18.34
C ILE A 86 -16.51 15.97 -19.44
N GLU A 87 -16.89 14.93 -20.19
CA GLU A 87 -16.06 14.38 -21.26
C GLU A 87 -15.86 15.27 -22.50
N THR A 88 -16.65 16.33 -22.68
CA THR A 88 -16.64 17.08 -23.96
C THR A 88 -15.64 18.24 -23.99
N SER A 89 -15.22 18.76 -22.83
CA SER A 89 -14.26 19.87 -22.77
C SER A 89 -12.81 19.37 -22.89
N PRO A 90 -11.97 20.04 -23.70
CA PRO A 90 -10.57 19.64 -23.90
C PRO A 90 -9.78 19.59 -22.60
N LEU A 91 -8.89 18.60 -22.49
CA LEU A 91 -7.96 18.51 -21.35
C LEU A 91 -6.92 19.63 -21.41
N THR A 92 -6.81 20.40 -20.32
CA THR A 92 -5.75 21.40 -20.13
C THR A 92 -4.39 20.72 -19.90
N ALA A 93 -3.30 21.47 -20.02
CA ALA A 93 -1.97 20.92 -19.74
C ALA A 93 -1.81 20.49 -18.27
N LEU A 94 -2.38 21.26 -17.33
CA LEU A 94 -2.36 20.95 -15.91
C LEU A 94 -3.16 19.68 -15.61
N GLU A 95 -4.36 19.55 -16.18
CA GLU A 95 -5.19 18.36 -16.04
C GLU A 95 -4.46 17.10 -16.52
N LYS A 96 -3.74 17.16 -17.64
CA LYS A 96 -2.96 15.99 -18.13
C LYS A 96 -1.86 15.58 -17.16
N ILE A 97 -1.16 16.54 -16.56
CA ILE A 97 -0.10 16.28 -15.58
C ILE A 97 -0.69 15.64 -14.32
N GLN A 98 -1.76 16.23 -13.77
CA GLN A 98 -2.44 15.70 -12.59
C GLN A 98 -3.05 14.31 -12.87
N LEU A 99 -3.65 14.10 -14.05
CA LEU A 99 -4.16 12.80 -14.45
C LEU A 99 -3.05 11.74 -14.48
N GLY A 100 -1.88 12.09 -15.02
CA GLY A 100 -0.68 11.25 -15.00
C GLY A 100 -0.28 10.82 -13.60
N LYS A 101 -0.16 11.79 -12.68
CA LYS A 101 0.19 11.51 -11.27
C LYS A 101 -0.85 10.61 -10.58
N ASN A 102 -2.13 10.94 -10.73
CA ASN A 102 -3.21 10.17 -10.09
C ASN A 102 -3.28 8.75 -10.66
N ALA A 103 -3.18 8.59 -11.99
CA ALA A 103 -3.18 7.29 -12.62
C ALA A 103 -1.99 6.42 -12.18
N ASP A 104 -0.81 7.01 -11.96
CA ASP A 104 0.34 6.27 -11.44
C ASP A 104 0.09 5.77 -10.01
N VAL A 105 -0.47 6.61 -9.12
CA VAL A 105 -0.86 6.22 -7.77
C VAL A 105 -1.88 5.08 -7.80
N VAL A 106 -2.96 5.22 -8.59
CA VAL A 106 -4.00 4.20 -8.70
C VAL A 106 -3.43 2.89 -9.24
N ARG A 107 -2.57 2.95 -10.27
CA ARG A 107 -1.92 1.77 -10.87
C ARG A 107 -1.04 1.04 -9.86
N LYS A 108 -0.17 1.76 -9.13
CA LYS A 108 0.71 1.15 -8.12
C LYS A 108 -0.08 0.52 -6.97
N LEU A 109 -1.17 1.15 -6.53
CA LEU A 109 -2.07 0.58 -5.53
C LEU A 109 -2.85 -0.63 -6.07
N GLU A 110 -3.19 -0.65 -7.36
CA GLU A 110 -3.78 -1.81 -8.03
C GLU A 110 -2.79 -2.98 -8.12
N ASP A 111 -1.53 -2.69 -8.47
CA ASP A 111 -0.44 -3.67 -8.48
C ASP A 111 -0.31 -4.30 -7.08
N LEU A 112 -0.34 -3.48 -6.02
CA LEU A 112 -0.29 -3.92 -4.64
C LEU A 112 -1.53 -4.73 -4.22
N PHE A 113 -2.74 -4.26 -4.55
CA PHE A 113 -3.98 -4.99 -4.28
C PHE A 113 -3.99 -6.36 -4.95
N SER A 114 -3.60 -6.41 -6.23
CA SER A 114 -3.50 -7.65 -7.00
C SER A 114 -2.47 -8.59 -6.37
N GLN A 115 -1.33 -8.07 -5.94
CA GLN A 115 -0.30 -8.85 -5.26
C GLN A 115 -0.84 -9.50 -3.98
N TRP A 116 -1.58 -8.74 -3.17
CA TRP A 116 -2.04 -9.23 -1.88
C TRP A 116 -3.17 -10.25 -2.00
N TYR A 117 -4.14 -9.99 -2.87
CA TYR A 117 -5.40 -10.73 -2.88
C TYR A 117 -5.66 -11.56 -4.13
N LYS A 118 -4.86 -11.43 -5.19
CA LYS A 118 -5.05 -12.21 -6.41
C LYS A 118 -3.88 -13.11 -6.75
N ASP A 119 -2.68 -12.54 -6.85
CA ASP A 119 -1.46 -13.29 -7.16
C ASP A 119 -0.26 -12.70 -6.42
N GLY A 120 0.16 -13.37 -5.35
CA GLY A 120 1.33 -12.98 -4.55
C GLY A 120 2.66 -13.07 -5.28
N LYS A 121 2.72 -13.59 -6.52
CA LYS A 121 3.98 -13.71 -7.27
C LYS A 121 4.23 -12.55 -8.22
N SER A 122 3.16 -11.90 -8.68
CA SER A 122 3.26 -10.82 -9.65
C SER A 122 3.54 -9.48 -8.97
N THR A 123 4.45 -8.69 -9.54
CA THR A 123 4.74 -7.31 -9.11
C THR A 123 3.87 -6.29 -9.84
N THR A 124 3.07 -6.73 -10.80
CA THR A 124 2.12 -5.93 -11.56
C THR A 124 0.75 -6.57 -11.46
N SER A 125 -0.30 -5.76 -11.62
CA SER A 125 -1.67 -6.21 -11.57
C SER A 125 -1.94 -7.33 -12.57
N VAL A 126 -2.58 -8.40 -12.07
CA VAL A 126 -3.17 -9.49 -12.85
C VAL A 126 -4.69 -9.50 -12.69
N LEU A 127 -5.27 -8.37 -12.25
CA LEU A 127 -6.71 -8.18 -12.28
C LEU A 127 -7.19 -8.27 -13.74
N THR A 128 -8.33 -8.93 -13.93
CA THR A 128 -9.03 -8.89 -15.22
C THR A 128 -9.46 -7.45 -15.52
N PRO A 129 -9.77 -7.11 -16.79
CA PRO A 129 -10.21 -5.77 -17.14
C PRO A 129 -11.40 -5.25 -16.30
N GLU A 130 -12.35 -6.14 -15.97
CA GLU A 130 -13.53 -5.81 -15.17
C GLU A 130 -13.20 -5.61 -13.68
N GLU A 131 -12.30 -6.39 -13.11
CA GLU A 131 -11.84 -6.21 -11.73
C GLU A 131 -11.00 -4.93 -11.58
N SER A 132 -10.10 -4.68 -12.53
CA SER A 132 -9.33 -3.43 -12.63
C SER A 132 -10.26 -2.23 -12.74
N PHE A 133 -11.29 -2.30 -13.59
CA PHE A 133 -12.30 -1.24 -13.67
C PHE A 133 -12.97 -0.95 -12.33
N ARG A 134 -13.50 -1.99 -11.65
CA ARG A 134 -14.14 -1.85 -10.34
C ARG A 134 -13.20 -1.23 -9.30
N PHE A 135 -11.94 -1.68 -9.27
CA PHE A 135 -10.91 -1.15 -8.37
C PHE A 135 -10.62 0.33 -8.64
N ARG A 136 -10.28 0.69 -9.88
CA ARG A 136 -9.93 2.06 -10.27
C ARG A 136 -11.09 3.03 -10.07
N ARG A 137 -12.31 2.62 -10.42
CA ARG A 137 -13.52 3.40 -10.19
C ARG A 137 -13.73 3.70 -8.70
N ALA A 138 -13.58 2.70 -7.84
CA ALA A 138 -13.65 2.90 -6.40
C ALA A 138 -12.53 3.82 -5.90
N MET A 139 -11.30 3.66 -6.39
CA MET A 139 -10.16 4.49 -6.02
C MET A 139 -10.35 5.97 -6.38
N TYR A 140 -10.84 6.28 -7.59
CA TYR A 140 -11.15 7.68 -7.95
C TYR A 140 -12.27 8.27 -7.11
N ARG A 141 -13.28 7.49 -6.73
CA ARG A 141 -14.33 7.97 -5.83
C ARG A 141 -13.81 8.22 -4.41
N ILE A 142 -12.86 7.41 -3.95
CA ILE A 142 -12.15 7.64 -2.69
C ILE A 142 -11.32 8.93 -2.79
N LEU A 143 -10.59 9.15 -3.88
CA LEU A 143 -9.85 10.41 -4.11
C LEU A 143 -10.76 11.64 -4.04
N ILE A 144 -11.93 11.62 -4.70
CA ILE A 144 -12.90 12.73 -4.63
C ILE A 144 -13.40 12.93 -3.19
N TYR A 145 -13.70 11.85 -2.48
CA TYR A 145 -14.20 11.92 -1.11
C TYR A 145 -13.14 12.44 -0.13
N SER A 146 -11.92 11.93 -0.19
CA SER A 146 -10.80 12.36 0.65
C SER A 146 -10.39 13.80 0.33
N SER A 147 -10.38 14.25 -0.93
CA SER A 147 -10.11 15.67 -1.21
C SER A 147 -11.23 16.62 -0.77
N ARG A 148 -12.44 16.13 -0.45
CA ARG A 148 -13.52 16.99 0.04
C ARG A 148 -13.60 17.05 1.57
N PHE A 149 -13.22 15.96 2.25
CA PHE A 149 -13.45 15.78 3.68
C PHE A 149 -12.20 15.32 4.45
N GLY A 150 -11.06 15.27 3.78
CA GLY A 150 -9.82 14.68 4.25
C GLY A 150 -9.10 15.51 5.29
N ALA A 151 -8.04 14.93 5.85
CA ALA A 151 -7.29 15.54 6.96
C ALA A 151 -6.56 16.83 6.56
N LEU A 152 -6.09 16.91 5.30
CA LEU A 152 -5.28 18.03 4.81
C LEU A 152 -6.08 19.23 4.31
N GLU A 153 -7.41 19.16 4.37
CA GLU A 153 -8.28 20.26 3.92
C GLU A 153 -8.58 21.28 5.04
N TYR A 154 -8.15 21.00 6.26
CA TYR A 154 -8.37 21.84 7.43
C TYR A 154 -7.03 22.34 7.94
N ASP A 155 -6.91 23.63 8.24
CA ASP A 155 -5.82 24.12 9.07
C ASP A 155 -6.14 23.96 10.57
N GLU A 156 -5.16 24.22 11.43
CA GLU A 156 -5.32 24.08 12.88
C GLU A 156 -6.43 24.98 13.43
N ASP A 157 -6.56 26.20 12.91
CA ASP A 157 -7.55 27.18 13.37
C ASP A 157 -8.98 26.70 13.00
N GLU A 158 -9.18 26.24 11.77
CA GLU A 158 -10.45 25.65 11.30
C GLU A 158 -10.80 24.37 12.07
N ALA A 159 -9.80 23.52 12.38
CA ALA A 159 -10.01 22.31 13.16
C ALA A 159 -10.55 22.61 14.56
N ILE A 160 -9.98 23.62 15.23
CA ILE A 160 -10.43 24.08 16.55
C ILE A 160 -11.87 24.60 16.45
N GLU A 161 -12.17 25.46 15.48
CA GLU A 161 -13.53 26.02 15.29
C GLU A 161 -14.58 24.91 15.04
N ILE A 162 -14.26 23.93 14.20
CA ILE A 162 -15.13 22.77 13.94
C ILE A 162 -15.33 21.95 15.22
N SER A 163 -14.28 21.77 16.01
CA SER A 163 -14.33 20.97 17.24
C SER A 163 -15.25 21.59 18.30
N ASP A 164 -15.23 22.92 18.41
CA ASP A 164 -16.02 23.68 19.37
C ASP A 164 -17.49 23.86 18.95
N GLU A 165 -17.84 23.59 17.68
CA GLU A 165 -19.18 23.76 17.15
C GLU A 165 -19.83 22.42 16.70
N PRO A 166 -20.59 21.74 17.59
CA PRO A 166 -21.26 20.47 17.28
C PRO A 166 -22.18 20.49 16.05
N LEU A 167 -22.74 21.66 15.70
CA LEU A 167 -23.60 21.81 14.52
C LEU A 167 -22.79 21.72 13.21
N THR A 168 -21.57 22.25 13.20
CA THR A 168 -20.66 22.22 12.05
C THR A 168 -20.18 20.79 11.79
N MET A 169 -19.78 20.08 12.84
CA MET A 169 -19.51 18.64 12.82
C MET A 169 -20.68 17.82 12.23
N ALA A 170 -21.89 18.03 12.75
CA ALA A 170 -23.08 17.32 12.28
C ALA A 170 -23.37 17.61 10.79
N LYS A 171 -23.13 18.84 10.33
CA LYS A 171 -23.25 19.24 8.93
C LYS A 171 -22.24 18.49 8.05
N ILE A 172 -20.96 18.40 8.45
CA ILE A 172 -19.92 17.66 7.72
C ILE A 172 -20.29 16.18 7.63
N PHE A 173 -20.70 15.54 8.73
CA PHE A 173 -21.13 14.14 8.72
C PHE A 173 -22.35 13.90 7.83
N MET A 174 -23.30 14.83 7.80
CA MET A 174 -24.44 14.76 6.89
C MET A 174 -24.01 14.91 5.42
N GLN A 175 -23.06 15.79 5.11
CA GLN A 175 -22.50 15.95 3.77
C GLN A 175 -21.75 14.69 3.30
N ARG A 176 -20.91 14.09 4.17
CA ARG A 176 -20.26 12.79 3.93
C ARG A 176 -21.28 11.71 3.55
N HIS A 177 -22.34 11.58 4.36
CA HIS A 177 -23.44 10.65 4.09
C HIS A 177 -24.18 10.96 2.79
N ARG A 178 -24.52 12.24 2.53
CA ARG A 178 -25.24 12.68 1.32
C ARG A 178 -24.43 12.37 0.07
N MET A 179 -23.12 12.62 0.08
CA MET A 179 -22.24 12.34 -1.06
C MET A 179 -22.21 10.85 -1.40
N LEU A 180 -21.95 9.97 -0.41
CA LEU A 180 -21.89 8.52 -0.66
C LEU A 180 -23.27 7.95 -1.00
N SER A 181 -24.35 8.51 -0.47
CA SER A 181 -25.73 8.07 -0.78
C SER A 181 -26.09 8.19 -2.26
N LYS A 182 -25.38 9.03 -3.03
CA LYS A 182 -25.56 9.18 -4.50
C LYS A 182 -25.16 7.92 -5.27
N TYR A 183 -24.29 7.05 -4.72
CA TYR A 183 -23.80 5.86 -5.42
C TYR A 183 -24.68 4.62 -5.20
N PRO A 184 -24.88 3.76 -6.21
CA PRO A 184 -25.63 2.51 -6.05
C PRO A 184 -24.89 1.52 -5.14
N THR A 185 -25.62 0.57 -4.55
CA THR A 185 -25.07 -0.34 -3.53
C THR A 185 -23.85 -1.17 -4.00
N PRO A 186 -23.79 -1.71 -5.23
CA PRO A 186 -22.59 -2.39 -5.71
C PRO A 186 -21.33 -1.52 -5.66
N HIS A 187 -21.45 -0.26 -6.07
CA HIS A 187 -20.35 0.71 -6.04
C HIS A 187 -19.89 1.04 -4.61
N LEU A 188 -20.82 1.09 -3.66
CA LEU A 188 -20.48 1.27 -2.24
C LEU A 188 -19.73 0.05 -1.67
N ARG A 189 -20.00 -1.16 -2.17
CA ARG A 189 -19.26 -2.36 -1.79
C ARG A 189 -17.83 -2.36 -2.36
N GLU A 190 -17.67 -1.88 -3.59
CA GLU A 190 -16.35 -1.66 -4.20
C GLU A 190 -15.53 -0.64 -3.38
N ILE A 191 -16.13 0.52 -3.06
CA ILE A 191 -15.50 1.54 -2.21
C ILE A 191 -15.12 0.94 -0.85
N HIS A 192 -16.04 0.23 -0.19
CA HIS A 192 -15.76 -0.41 1.10
C HIS A 192 -14.54 -1.33 1.04
N THR A 193 -14.44 -2.14 -0.02
CA THR A 193 -13.35 -3.09 -0.21
C THR A 193 -12.02 -2.39 -0.44
N VAL A 194 -11.99 -1.37 -1.31
CA VAL A 194 -10.77 -0.61 -1.55
C VAL A 194 -10.35 0.18 -0.30
N VAL A 195 -11.29 0.73 0.47
CA VAL A 195 -10.99 1.37 1.76
C VAL A 195 -10.40 0.38 2.76
N LYS A 196 -10.95 -0.84 2.87
CA LYS A 196 -10.35 -1.88 3.75
C LYS A 196 -8.93 -2.23 3.33
N PHE A 197 -8.68 -2.34 2.02
CA PHE A 197 -7.33 -2.51 1.49
C PHE A 197 -6.41 -1.33 1.85
N LEU A 198 -6.85 -0.08 1.66
CA LEU A 198 -6.07 1.11 1.98
C LEU A 198 -5.76 1.20 3.49
N LYS A 199 -6.71 0.85 4.35
CA LYS A 199 -6.48 0.74 5.80
C LYS A 199 -5.42 -0.32 6.12
N GLN A 200 -5.46 -1.46 5.44
CA GLN A 200 -4.41 -2.48 5.58
C GLN A 200 -3.06 -1.93 5.10
N ALA A 201 -2.98 -1.29 3.93
CA ALA A 201 -1.74 -0.65 3.46
C ALA A 201 -1.17 0.37 4.46
N ALA A 202 -2.02 1.17 5.11
CA ALA A 202 -1.63 2.09 6.17
C ALA A 202 -1.19 1.37 7.45
N ASP A 203 -1.88 0.31 7.89
CA ASP A 203 -1.45 -0.47 9.07
C ASP A 203 -0.10 -1.15 8.84
N TRP A 204 0.25 -1.45 7.58
CA TRP A 204 1.51 -2.10 7.25
C TRP A 204 2.75 -1.23 7.45
N VAL A 205 2.61 0.09 7.40
CA VAL A 205 3.71 1.03 7.58
C VAL A 205 3.91 1.45 9.03
N ARG A 206 2.96 1.10 9.90
CA ARG A 206 3.04 1.39 11.32
C ARG A 206 4.04 0.46 12.00
N PRO A 207 5.00 0.98 12.79
CA PRO A 207 5.90 0.14 13.55
C PRO A 207 5.13 -0.65 14.62
N GLU A 208 5.49 -1.93 14.82
CA GLU A 208 4.88 -2.76 15.89
C GLU A 208 5.22 -2.24 17.31
N ILE A 209 6.19 -1.34 17.43
CA ILE A 209 6.80 -0.89 18.69
C ILE A 209 6.09 0.36 19.27
N GLU A 210 5.34 1.10 18.45
CA GLU A 210 4.56 2.30 18.82
C GLU A 210 3.06 1.92 18.77
N THR A 211 2.20 2.05 19.77
CA THR A 211 2.14 2.78 21.04
C THR A 211 1.04 2.12 21.88
N GLN A 212 1.16 2.10 23.21
CA GLN A 212 0.08 1.67 24.12
C GLN A 212 -1.09 2.70 24.20
N HIS A 213 -1.09 3.73 23.35
CA HIS A 213 -1.95 4.91 23.50
C HIS A 213 -2.78 5.29 22.27
N ASP A 214 -2.45 4.82 21.06
CA ASP A 214 -3.19 5.19 19.86
C ASP A 214 -4.17 4.09 19.44
N ASP A 215 -5.43 4.48 19.20
CA ASP A 215 -6.43 3.57 18.62
C ASP A 215 -6.05 3.25 17.15
N PRO A 216 -5.67 1.99 16.84
CA PRO A 216 -5.28 1.59 15.49
C PRO A 216 -6.35 1.90 14.42
N GLU A 217 -7.62 1.80 14.80
CA GLU A 217 -8.72 2.04 13.86
C GLU A 217 -8.79 3.51 13.49
N GLN A 218 -8.59 4.40 14.46
CA GLN A 218 -8.55 5.84 14.24
C GLN A 218 -7.38 6.20 13.31
N THR A 219 -6.16 5.75 13.61
CA THR A 219 -4.96 6.04 12.79
C THR A 219 -5.16 5.64 11.33
N THR A 220 -5.68 4.44 11.07
CA THR A 220 -5.92 3.98 9.69
C THR A 220 -7.03 4.76 8.98
N ASP A 221 -8.06 5.23 9.71
CA ASP A 221 -9.07 6.12 9.14
C ASP A 221 -8.49 7.48 8.73
N ILE A 222 -7.59 8.04 9.54
CA ILE A 222 -6.88 9.29 9.24
C ILE A 222 -6.02 9.13 7.99
N CYS A 223 -5.29 8.02 7.86
CA CYS A 223 -4.51 7.73 6.67
C CYS A 223 -5.37 7.72 5.40
N VAL A 224 -6.56 7.11 5.48
CA VAL A 224 -7.52 7.10 4.36
C VAL A 224 -8.11 8.49 4.10
N ALA A 225 -8.30 9.31 5.14
CA ALA A 225 -8.70 10.70 5.02
C ALA A 225 -7.62 11.56 4.34
N ALA A 226 -6.35 11.34 4.64
CA ALA A 226 -5.21 11.98 3.98
C ALA A 226 -5.10 11.59 2.49
N GLY A 227 -5.50 10.36 2.18
CA GLY A 227 -5.79 9.91 0.83
C GLY A 227 -4.78 8.91 0.24
N PRO A 228 -5.13 8.28 -0.90
CA PRO A 228 -4.36 7.16 -1.43
C PRO A 228 -2.90 7.45 -1.78
N ALA A 229 -2.59 8.68 -2.21
CA ALA A 229 -1.23 9.05 -2.60
C ALA A 229 -0.26 9.04 -1.40
N LEU A 230 -0.72 9.49 -0.23
CA LEU A 230 0.09 9.49 1.00
C LEU A 230 0.25 8.07 1.56
N ILE A 231 -0.80 7.25 1.50
CA ILE A 231 -0.71 5.82 1.84
C ILE A 231 0.33 5.11 1.00
N LEU A 232 0.32 5.34 -0.32
CA LEU A 232 1.32 4.76 -1.20
C LEU A 232 2.73 5.30 -0.89
N ALA A 233 2.87 6.59 -0.66
CA ALA A 233 4.17 7.19 -0.31
C ALA A 233 4.72 6.61 1.00
N ALA A 234 3.89 6.46 2.03
CA ALA A 234 4.28 5.86 3.31
C ALA A 234 4.68 4.39 3.12
N TYR A 235 3.93 3.68 2.29
CA TYR A 235 4.22 2.29 1.93
C TYR A 235 5.56 2.16 1.21
N GLU A 236 5.83 3.00 0.21
CA GLU A 236 7.11 2.99 -0.51
C GLU A 236 8.28 3.44 0.38
N ALA A 237 8.06 4.41 1.27
CA ALA A 237 9.05 4.91 2.24
C ALA A 237 9.26 3.96 3.44
N ARG A 238 8.36 2.98 3.63
CA ARG A 238 8.36 2.04 4.77
C ARG A 238 8.29 2.74 6.13
N GLY A 239 7.56 3.85 6.20
CA GLY A 239 7.45 4.65 7.41
C GLY A 239 6.34 5.68 7.32
N MET A 240 5.95 6.17 8.49
CA MET A 240 4.87 7.16 8.66
C MET A 240 5.34 8.61 8.52
N GLU A 241 6.63 8.87 8.28
CA GLU A 241 7.20 10.24 8.19
C GLU A 241 6.46 11.10 7.16
N VAL A 242 6.10 10.56 6.00
CA VAL A 242 5.36 11.31 4.97
C VAL A 242 3.90 11.60 5.37
N MET A 243 3.41 11.01 6.46
CA MET A 243 2.08 11.22 7.01
C MET A 243 2.09 12.08 8.28
N GLU A 244 3.24 12.63 8.69
CA GLU A 244 3.39 13.41 9.92
C GLU A 244 2.35 14.54 9.96
N ASP A 245 2.25 15.37 8.91
CA ASP A 245 1.25 16.44 8.80
C ASP A 245 -0.20 15.93 8.99
N ALA A 246 -0.54 14.77 8.43
CA ALA A 246 -1.88 14.20 8.58
C ALA A 246 -2.12 13.62 9.98
N CYS A 247 -1.07 13.16 10.65
CA CYS A 247 -1.11 12.66 12.02
C CYS A 247 -1.15 13.83 13.04
N GLU A 248 -0.49 14.95 12.77
CA GLU A 248 -0.57 16.16 13.60
C GLU A 248 -2.01 16.70 13.67
N MET A 249 -2.77 16.61 12.58
CA MET A 249 -4.20 16.96 12.58
C MET A 249 -5.03 16.12 13.56
N VAL A 250 -4.55 14.94 13.96
CA VAL A 250 -5.22 14.10 14.95
C VAL A 250 -5.19 14.75 16.31
N ASP A 251 -4.06 15.37 16.66
CA ASP A 251 -3.89 16.07 17.92
C ASP A 251 -4.84 17.28 17.97
N SER A 252 -5.04 17.96 16.84
CA SER A 252 -6.02 19.06 16.73
C SER A 252 -7.46 18.60 16.93
N PHE A 253 -7.78 17.33 16.64
CA PHE A 253 -9.09 16.72 16.88
C PHE A 253 -9.08 15.71 18.04
N ALA A 254 -8.08 15.70 18.93
CA ALA A 254 -7.89 14.60 19.89
C ALA A 254 -9.12 14.34 20.79
N ASP A 255 -9.88 15.38 21.11
CA ASP A 255 -11.08 15.29 21.93
C ASP A 255 -12.33 14.79 21.17
N ILE A 256 -12.24 14.64 19.85
CA ILE A 256 -13.38 14.34 18.99
C ILE A 256 -13.02 13.29 17.93
N PRO A 257 -13.83 12.22 17.78
CA PRO A 257 -13.59 11.18 16.79
C PRO A 257 -13.96 11.63 15.36
N PHE A 258 -13.43 12.77 14.88
CA PHE A 258 -13.81 13.40 13.61
C PHE A 258 -13.51 12.52 12.39
N PHE A 259 -12.36 11.84 12.43
CA PHE A 259 -11.97 10.88 11.40
C PHE A 259 -12.37 9.44 11.75
N ALA A 260 -12.75 9.13 12.99
CA ALA A 260 -13.12 7.76 13.34
C ALA A 260 -14.29 7.28 12.48
N GLY A 261 -14.10 6.13 11.85
CA GLY A 261 -15.03 5.57 10.87
C GLY A 261 -15.28 6.47 9.66
N PHE A 262 -14.24 7.16 9.16
CA PHE A 262 -14.29 8.14 8.08
C PHE A 262 -15.15 7.70 6.89
N PHE A 263 -15.02 6.43 6.48
CA PHE A 263 -15.90 5.77 5.53
C PHE A 263 -16.90 4.79 6.17
N SER A 264 -16.52 4.08 7.24
CA SER A 264 -17.37 3.02 7.80
C SER A 264 -18.68 3.57 8.39
N ASN A 265 -18.63 4.73 9.05
CA ASN A 265 -19.81 5.38 9.63
C ASN A 265 -20.86 5.79 8.59
N PRO A 266 -20.54 6.62 7.57
CA PRO A 266 -21.53 6.99 6.58
C PRO A 266 -22.03 5.78 5.77
N LEU A 267 -21.15 4.82 5.45
CA LEU A 267 -21.57 3.61 4.75
C LEU A 267 -22.51 2.75 5.61
N SER A 268 -22.27 2.62 6.92
CA SER A 268 -23.14 1.91 7.89
C SER A 268 -24.56 2.42 7.91
N ARG A 269 -24.68 3.75 7.94
CA ARG A 269 -25.97 4.43 7.87
C ARG A 269 -26.68 4.18 6.54
N ILE A 270 -25.93 4.18 5.43
CA ILE A 270 -26.48 3.92 4.10
C ILE A 270 -26.97 2.46 3.96
N TRP A 271 -26.20 1.47 4.43
CA TRP A 271 -26.62 0.06 4.38
C TRP A 271 -27.92 -0.14 5.17
N THR A 272 -27.97 0.42 6.38
CA THR A 272 -29.16 0.40 7.24
C THR A 272 -30.36 1.06 6.56
N ALA A 273 -30.18 2.27 6.01
CA ALA A 273 -31.24 3.01 5.33
C ALA A 273 -31.78 2.29 4.08
N ARG A 274 -30.91 1.55 3.38
CA ARG A 274 -31.28 0.75 2.19
C ARG A 274 -31.81 -0.65 2.53
N GLY A 275 -31.80 -1.05 3.80
CA GLY A 275 -32.18 -2.41 4.22
C GLY A 275 -31.28 -3.50 3.63
N VAL A 276 -30.01 -3.19 3.34
CA VAL A 276 -29.04 -4.16 2.81
C VAL A 276 -28.08 -4.58 3.92
N PRO A 277 -27.66 -5.85 3.99
CA PRO A 277 -26.69 -6.30 4.99
C PRO A 277 -25.34 -5.64 4.73
N ALA A 278 -24.63 -5.34 5.83
CA ALA A 278 -23.24 -4.93 5.78
C ALA A 278 -22.39 -5.98 5.06
N PRO A 279 -21.30 -5.57 4.37
CA PRO A 279 -20.37 -6.51 3.77
C PRO A 279 -19.85 -7.52 4.81
N PRO A 280 -19.66 -8.79 4.44
CA PRO A 280 -19.10 -9.79 5.35
C PRO A 280 -17.67 -9.44 5.78
N GLU A 281 -17.27 -9.92 6.94
CA GLU A 281 -15.88 -9.84 7.41
C GLU A 281 -14.98 -10.88 6.70
N GLY A 282 -13.66 -10.80 6.95
CA GLY A 282 -12.67 -11.69 6.33
C GLY A 282 -12.57 -11.48 4.81
N ALA A 283 -12.07 -12.46 4.06
CA ALA A 283 -11.81 -12.32 2.62
C ALA A 283 -13.08 -12.15 1.74
N GLN A 284 -14.29 -12.40 2.26
CA GLN A 284 -15.52 -12.45 1.45
C GLN A 284 -15.91 -11.08 0.84
N HIS A 285 -15.55 -9.97 1.47
CA HIS A 285 -15.84 -8.64 0.93
C HIS A 285 -15.10 -8.36 -0.40
N LEU A 286 -13.98 -9.07 -0.64
CA LEU A 286 -13.18 -8.96 -1.86
C LEU A 286 -13.98 -9.29 -3.12
N GLY A 287 -15.05 -10.10 -3.03
CA GLY A 287 -15.91 -10.46 -4.15
C GLY A 287 -16.65 -9.28 -4.81
N SER A 288 -16.61 -8.09 -4.21
CA SER A 288 -17.09 -6.87 -4.87
C SER A 288 -16.10 -6.36 -5.94
N ILE A 289 -14.81 -6.64 -5.78
CA ILE A 289 -13.76 -6.33 -6.76
C ILE A 289 -13.40 -7.56 -7.57
N LEU A 290 -13.07 -8.67 -6.91
CA LEU A 290 -12.60 -9.92 -7.52
C LEU A 290 -13.77 -10.79 -8.02
N GLU A 291 -13.62 -11.42 -9.17
CA GLU A 291 -14.57 -12.41 -9.68
C GLU A 291 -14.47 -13.74 -8.92
N VAL A 292 -13.23 -14.12 -8.59
CA VAL A 292 -12.91 -15.31 -7.81
C VAL A 292 -12.01 -14.87 -6.66
N VAL A 293 -12.48 -15.08 -5.44
CA VAL A 293 -11.67 -14.85 -4.23
C VAL A 293 -10.88 -16.12 -3.97
N PRO A 294 -9.52 -16.08 -4.00
CA PRO A 294 -8.72 -17.25 -3.67
C PRO A 294 -9.02 -17.78 -2.26
N ASP A 295 -9.04 -19.10 -2.12
CA ASP A 295 -9.23 -19.75 -0.82
C ASP A 295 -8.03 -19.51 0.10
N GLY A 296 -8.28 -19.34 1.40
CA GLY A 296 -7.22 -19.23 2.42
C GLY A 296 -6.41 -17.94 2.39
N LEU A 297 -6.89 -16.88 1.72
CA LEU A 297 -6.21 -15.58 1.69
C LEU A 297 -5.94 -14.97 3.07
N ASP A 298 -6.79 -15.29 4.05
CA ASP A 298 -6.77 -14.81 5.43
C ASP A 298 -6.40 -15.91 6.43
N THR A 299 -5.90 -17.06 5.96
CA THR A 299 -5.49 -18.18 6.81
C THR A 299 -3.97 -18.29 6.89
N CYS A 300 -3.42 -18.25 8.10
CA CYS A 300 -1.99 -18.49 8.31
C CYS A 300 -1.64 -19.96 8.07
N ARG A 301 -0.63 -20.24 7.24
CA ARG A 301 -0.15 -21.60 6.99
C ARG A 301 0.36 -22.28 8.27
N GLY A 302 1.05 -21.52 9.12
CA GLY A 302 1.74 -22.06 10.29
C GLY A 302 0.82 -22.46 11.43
N CYS A 303 -0.06 -21.55 11.85
CA CYS A 303 -0.96 -21.76 12.98
C CYS A 303 -2.41 -22.06 12.58
N THR A 304 -2.76 -21.99 11.30
CA THR A 304 -4.13 -22.16 10.78
C THR A 304 -5.15 -21.14 11.28
N ALA A 305 -4.72 -20.10 11.99
CA ALA A 305 -5.59 -19.01 12.43
C ALA A 305 -6.22 -18.32 11.21
N SER A 306 -7.50 -17.97 11.34
CA SER A 306 -8.29 -17.27 10.33
C SER A 306 -9.48 -16.56 11.01
N PRO A 307 -9.84 -15.34 10.61
CA PRO A 307 -9.11 -14.47 9.69
C PRO A 307 -7.90 -13.84 10.38
N VAL A 308 -6.78 -13.71 9.66
CA VAL A 308 -5.60 -12.96 10.09
C VAL A 308 -5.55 -11.66 9.29
N SER A 309 -5.44 -10.53 9.99
CA SER A 309 -5.40 -9.19 9.38
C SER A 309 -4.14 -8.96 8.55
N ARG A 310 -3.01 -9.53 8.98
CA ARG A 310 -1.70 -9.33 8.38
C ARG A 310 -1.00 -10.66 8.13
N LEU A 311 -0.91 -11.03 6.85
CA LEU A 311 -0.18 -12.21 6.40
C LEU A 311 1.01 -11.79 5.54
N TRP A 312 2.16 -12.32 5.91
CA TRP A 312 3.45 -12.06 5.31
C TRP A 312 3.75 -13.08 4.22
N THR A 313 4.31 -12.60 3.12
CA THR A 313 4.70 -13.39 1.94
C THR A 313 6.07 -12.95 1.46
N SER A 314 6.68 -13.71 0.54
CA SER A 314 7.97 -13.35 -0.06
C SER A 314 8.01 -11.97 -0.71
N THR A 315 6.86 -11.41 -1.08
CA THR A 315 6.76 -10.05 -1.63
C THR A 315 6.45 -8.99 -0.58
N THR A 316 6.28 -9.34 0.69
CA THR A 316 5.94 -8.38 1.73
C THR A 316 6.82 -8.45 2.98
N TRP A 317 7.75 -9.41 3.07
CA TRP A 317 8.71 -9.53 4.17
C TRP A 317 9.57 -8.29 4.39
N TYR A 318 9.77 -7.44 3.37
CA TYR A 318 10.56 -6.22 3.51
C TYR A 318 9.87 -5.15 4.37
N HIS A 319 8.58 -5.33 4.66
CA HIS A 319 7.84 -4.53 5.65
C HIS A 319 7.85 -5.16 7.05
N PHE A 320 8.42 -6.36 7.22
CA PHE A 320 8.45 -7.03 8.51
C PHE A 320 9.59 -6.46 9.33
N ILE A 321 9.24 -5.45 10.14
CA ILE A 321 10.18 -4.77 11.02
C ILE A 321 10.24 -5.55 12.32
N VAL A 322 11.42 -6.05 12.64
CA VAL A 322 11.67 -6.74 13.91
C VAL A 322 12.94 -6.16 14.51
N ASP A 323 12.98 -6.05 15.84
CA ASP A 323 14.21 -5.70 16.54
C ASP A 323 15.22 -6.84 16.37
N THR A 324 16.19 -6.68 15.45
CA THR A 324 17.06 -7.77 14.99
C THR A 324 17.84 -8.49 16.10
N PRO A 325 18.35 -7.83 17.16
CA PRO A 325 18.98 -8.54 18.27
C PRO A 325 18.02 -9.50 18.97
N THR A 326 16.73 -9.17 19.05
CA THR A 326 15.73 -10.01 19.72
C THR A 326 15.45 -11.32 18.99
N LEU A 327 15.88 -11.46 17.72
CA LEU A 327 15.83 -12.72 16.98
C LEU A 327 16.86 -13.76 17.44
N LEU A 328 17.84 -13.35 18.25
CA LEU A 328 18.90 -14.24 18.71
C LEU A 328 18.47 -14.95 20.00
N PRO A 329 18.49 -16.30 20.03
CA PRO A 329 17.96 -17.06 21.16
C PRO A 329 18.76 -16.88 22.45
N GLY A 330 18.14 -17.23 23.57
CA GLY A 330 18.81 -17.31 24.87
C GLY A 330 19.38 -15.98 25.34
N LYS A 331 20.71 -15.93 25.54
CA LYS A 331 21.47 -14.73 25.93
C LYS A 331 22.31 -14.14 24.81
N LEU A 332 22.14 -14.63 23.59
CA LEU A 332 22.91 -14.21 22.42
C LEU A 332 22.56 -12.79 21.97
N HIS A 333 21.32 -12.34 22.17
CA HIS A 333 20.92 -10.94 21.97
C HIS A 333 21.67 -9.93 22.86
N LEU A 334 22.36 -10.40 23.91
CA LEU A 334 23.21 -9.56 24.78
C LEU A 334 24.68 -9.60 24.35
N ASN A 335 25.05 -10.50 23.44
CA ASN A 335 26.43 -10.68 22.98
C ASN A 335 26.77 -9.63 21.92
N ARG A 336 27.36 -8.51 22.35
CA ARG A 336 27.74 -7.42 21.45
C ARG A 336 28.52 -7.87 20.21
N THR A 337 29.43 -8.83 20.36
CA THR A 337 30.23 -9.33 19.23
C THR A 337 29.35 -9.94 18.14
N GLU A 338 28.32 -10.70 18.53
CA GLU A 338 27.42 -11.37 17.59
C GLU A 338 26.32 -10.41 17.08
N THR A 339 25.78 -9.56 17.95
CA THR A 339 24.77 -8.57 17.56
C THR A 339 25.33 -7.50 16.63
N ASP A 340 26.57 -7.06 16.81
CA ASP A 340 27.21 -6.08 15.94
C ASP A 340 27.40 -6.66 14.52
N VAL A 341 27.74 -7.95 14.41
CA VAL A 341 27.87 -8.64 13.12
C VAL A 341 26.50 -8.82 12.47
N LEU A 342 25.49 -9.26 13.22
CA LEU A 342 24.12 -9.36 12.71
C LEU A 342 23.63 -8.02 12.19
N HIS A 343 23.81 -6.96 12.96
CA HIS A 343 23.44 -5.61 12.59
C HIS A 343 24.19 -5.15 11.32
N ALA A 344 25.50 -5.38 11.24
CA ALA A 344 26.28 -5.04 10.05
C ALA A 344 25.85 -5.79 8.78
N LEU A 345 25.31 -7.01 8.92
CA LEU A 345 24.82 -7.80 7.79
C LEU A 345 23.40 -7.40 7.35
N LEU A 346 22.54 -7.01 8.29
CA LEU A 346 21.14 -6.70 8.01
C LEU A 346 20.88 -5.23 7.69
N HIS A 347 21.75 -4.31 8.11
CA HIS A 347 21.60 -2.89 7.84
C HIS A 347 22.50 -2.46 6.68
N HIS A 348 21.90 -1.82 5.68
CA HIS A 348 22.65 -1.34 4.52
C HIS A 348 23.50 -0.11 4.91
N PRO A 349 24.77 0.00 4.48
CA PRO A 349 25.65 1.11 4.89
C PRO A 349 25.17 2.49 4.42
N HIS A 350 24.25 2.56 3.47
CA HIS A 350 23.65 3.80 2.98
C HIS A 350 22.22 4.05 3.49
N ASP A 351 21.64 3.10 4.23
CA ASP A 351 20.34 3.27 4.87
C ASP A 351 20.29 2.40 6.15
N PRO A 352 20.77 2.95 7.28
CA PRO A 352 20.77 2.23 8.55
C PRO A 352 19.36 2.03 9.12
N HIS A 353 18.33 2.70 8.59
CA HIS A 353 16.97 2.65 9.13
C HIS A 353 16.12 1.54 8.51
N THR A 354 16.55 0.94 7.40
CA THR A 354 15.81 -0.12 6.73
C THR A 354 16.50 -1.48 6.93
N PRO A 355 16.10 -2.29 7.93
CA PRO A 355 16.59 -3.66 8.05
C PRO A 355 16.14 -4.49 6.84
N THR A 356 17.06 -5.24 6.26
CA THR A 356 16.80 -6.17 5.14
C THR A 356 16.23 -7.49 5.64
N THR A 357 15.15 -7.44 6.44
CA THR A 357 14.48 -8.64 6.96
C THR A 357 14.04 -9.57 5.81
N ASP A 358 13.73 -9.03 4.64
CA ASP A 358 13.41 -9.82 3.46
C ASP A 358 14.57 -10.70 2.99
N VAL A 359 15.80 -10.20 3.03
CA VAL A 359 17.00 -10.97 2.69
C VAL A 359 17.16 -12.10 3.71
N LEU A 360 17.09 -11.79 5.01
CA LEU A 360 17.18 -12.78 6.08
C LEU A 360 16.16 -13.92 5.89
N VAL A 361 14.88 -13.58 5.72
CA VAL A 361 13.81 -14.58 5.58
C VAL A 361 14.03 -15.42 4.31
N ARG A 362 14.39 -14.80 3.18
CA ARG A 362 14.67 -15.51 1.92
C ARG A 362 15.82 -16.49 2.07
N GLU A 363 16.91 -16.08 2.72
CA GLU A 363 18.08 -16.93 2.92
C GLU A 363 17.82 -18.05 3.93
N ILE A 364 17.02 -17.80 4.98
CA ILE A 364 16.57 -18.87 5.88
C ILE A 364 15.79 -19.95 5.12
N PHE A 365 14.82 -19.57 4.27
CA PHE A 365 14.08 -20.56 3.47
C PHE A 365 14.94 -21.27 2.42
N ARG A 366 15.99 -20.62 1.89
CA ARG A 366 16.82 -21.14 0.79
C ARG A 366 17.96 -22.02 1.29
N ASP A 367 18.67 -21.56 2.31
CA ASP A 367 20.01 -22.07 2.66
C ASP A 367 20.05 -22.74 4.04
N VAL A 368 19.12 -22.42 4.94
CA VAL A 368 19.11 -22.97 6.31
C VAL A 368 18.20 -24.19 6.39
N PRO A 369 18.71 -25.35 6.87
CA PRO A 369 17.85 -26.50 7.14
C PRO A 369 16.82 -26.15 8.22
N LEU A 370 15.55 -26.08 7.83
CA LEU A 370 14.48 -25.76 8.76
C LEU A 370 14.30 -26.88 9.79
N ARG A 371 14.03 -26.50 11.04
CA ARG A 371 13.72 -27.44 12.12
C ARG A 371 12.44 -28.26 11.82
N PRO A 372 12.32 -29.48 12.37
CA PRO A 372 11.22 -30.39 12.03
C PRO A 372 9.81 -29.79 12.19
N GLU A 373 9.59 -28.91 13.15
CA GLU A 373 8.29 -28.25 13.38
C GLU A 373 7.89 -27.24 12.29
N PHE A 374 8.83 -26.85 11.41
CA PHE A 374 8.59 -26.01 10.23
C PHE A 374 8.63 -26.83 8.93
N THR A 375 8.63 -28.17 9.02
CA THR A 375 8.67 -29.04 7.85
C THR A 375 7.51 -28.72 6.90
N GLY A 376 7.84 -28.49 5.63
CA GLY A 376 6.87 -28.20 4.59
C GLY A 376 6.43 -26.74 4.53
N TRP A 377 7.01 -25.86 5.34
CA TRP A 377 6.94 -24.41 5.10
C TRP A 377 7.87 -24.04 3.95
N THR A 378 7.41 -23.08 3.15
CA THR A 378 8.05 -22.62 1.92
C THR A 378 8.02 -21.09 1.86
N ALA A 379 8.83 -20.50 0.99
CA ALA A 379 8.88 -19.05 0.82
C ALA A 379 7.56 -18.46 0.26
N GLU A 380 6.73 -19.32 -0.35
CA GLU A 380 5.44 -18.97 -0.93
C GLU A 380 4.29 -19.01 0.11
N ASP A 381 4.54 -19.53 1.30
CA ASP A 381 3.52 -19.62 2.34
C ASP A 381 3.15 -18.25 2.94
N ARG A 382 1.88 -18.10 3.27
CA ARG A 382 1.33 -16.93 3.98
C ARG A 382 1.43 -17.17 5.49
N LEU A 383 2.25 -16.38 6.18
CA LEU A 383 2.49 -16.53 7.62
C LEU A 383 2.00 -15.30 8.39
N CYS A 384 1.37 -15.48 9.54
CA CYS A 384 1.11 -14.36 10.45
C CYS A 384 2.42 -13.86 11.07
N GLY A 385 2.40 -12.65 11.67
CA GLY A 385 3.56 -12.06 12.35
C GLY A 385 4.20 -13.03 13.34
N ASP A 386 3.40 -13.66 14.21
CA ASP A 386 3.90 -14.62 15.21
C ASP A 386 4.58 -15.85 14.58
N CYS A 387 4.02 -16.39 13.50
CA CYS A 387 4.60 -17.56 12.84
C CYS A 387 5.90 -17.22 12.12
N LEU A 388 5.96 -16.07 11.45
CA LEU A 388 7.17 -15.58 10.81
C LEU A 388 8.24 -15.24 11.85
N ARG A 389 7.85 -14.59 12.95
CA ARG A 389 8.73 -14.29 14.08
C ARG A 389 9.34 -15.55 14.68
N ARG A 390 8.51 -16.57 14.94
CA ARG A 390 8.96 -17.86 15.46
C ARG A 390 9.93 -18.56 14.50
N LEU A 391 9.69 -18.48 13.19
CA LEU A 391 10.64 -18.99 12.19
C LEU A 391 11.99 -18.28 12.32
N LEU A 392 11.99 -16.94 12.43
CA LEU A 392 13.21 -16.16 12.57
C LEU A 392 13.95 -16.44 13.88
N ASP A 393 13.25 -16.48 15.01
CA ASP A 393 13.86 -16.73 16.34
C ASP A 393 14.62 -18.07 16.38
N GLU A 394 14.11 -19.10 15.70
CA GLU A 394 14.69 -20.45 15.71
C GLU A 394 15.87 -20.63 14.73
N HIS A 395 15.98 -19.78 13.70
CA HIS A 395 16.92 -19.99 12.58
C HIS A 395 17.92 -18.85 12.36
N THR A 396 17.70 -17.65 12.91
CA THR A 396 18.59 -16.48 12.67
C THR A 396 20.03 -16.75 13.11
N TRP A 397 20.24 -17.44 14.24
CA TRP A 397 21.59 -17.80 14.69
C TRP A 397 22.29 -18.83 13.78
N MET A 398 21.53 -19.75 13.19
CA MET A 398 22.05 -20.74 12.22
C MET A 398 22.46 -20.04 10.94
N TRP A 399 21.58 -19.18 10.41
CA TRP A 399 21.86 -18.33 9.26
C TRP A 399 23.11 -17.49 9.47
N LEU A 400 23.21 -16.80 10.62
CA LEU A 400 24.35 -15.94 10.95
C LEU A 400 25.66 -16.74 10.98
N ARG A 401 25.64 -17.93 11.56
CA ARG A 401 26.81 -18.83 11.61
C ARG A 401 27.25 -19.23 10.21
N ASP A 402 26.32 -19.73 9.40
CA ASP A 402 26.61 -20.24 8.05
C ASP A 402 27.09 -19.10 7.13
N ARG A 403 26.50 -17.91 7.26
CA ARG A 403 26.91 -16.72 6.51
C ARG A 403 28.35 -16.33 6.83
N ARG A 404 28.71 -16.27 8.12
CA ARG A 404 30.08 -15.98 8.55
C ARG A 404 31.07 -17.02 8.03
N VAL A 405 30.72 -18.31 8.13
CA VAL A 405 31.56 -19.40 7.62
C VAL A 405 31.79 -19.26 6.11
N ALA A 406 30.75 -18.92 5.35
CA ALA A 406 30.87 -18.66 3.91
C ALA A 406 31.79 -17.48 3.60
N ASP A 407 31.84 -16.47 4.47
CA ASP A 407 32.73 -15.31 4.39
C ASP A 407 34.15 -15.59 4.95
N GLY A 408 34.47 -16.85 5.24
CA GLY A 408 35.80 -17.30 5.67
C GLY A 408 36.06 -17.26 7.17
N TRP A 409 35.03 -16.99 7.98
CA TRP A 409 35.15 -17.13 9.44
C TRP A 409 35.34 -18.59 9.83
N VAL A 410 36.36 -18.86 10.64
CA VAL A 410 36.59 -20.17 11.25
C VAL A 410 36.03 -20.11 12.68
N PRO A 411 34.96 -20.84 13.00
CA PRO A 411 34.38 -20.82 14.33
C PRO A 411 35.41 -21.30 15.36
N PRO A 412 35.61 -20.57 16.48
CA PRO A 412 36.37 -21.11 17.61
C PRO A 412 35.62 -22.30 18.24
N GLU A 413 36.23 -22.93 19.24
CA GLU A 413 35.59 -24.02 19.98
C GLU A 413 34.24 -23.57 20.57
N ASP A 414 33.21 -24.39 20.38
CA ASP A 414 31.86 -24.18 20.90
C ASP A 414 31.87 -24.00 22.42
N CYS A 415 31.17 -22.97 22.88
CA CYS A 415 30.89 -22.81 24.30
C CYS A 415 29.94 -23.92 24.75
N TRP A 416 30.23 -24.58 25.88
CA TRP A 416 29.34 -25.64 26.39
C TRP A 416 27.93 -25.15 26.70
N TYR A 417 27.78 -23.87 27.05
CA TYR A 417 26.48 -23.25 27.31
C TYR A 417 25.85 -22.62 26.06
N GLY A 418 26.50 -22.72 24.89
CA GLY A 418 26.00 -22.19 23.61
C GLY A 418 25.50 -20.74 23.70
N TYR A 419 24.38 -20.47 23.03
CA TYR A 419 23.68 -19.19 23.09
C TYR A 419 23.12 -18.84 24.49
N ASP A 420 23.05 -19.78 25.44
CA ASP A 420 22.62 -19.54 26.83
C ASP A 420 23.76 -19.10 27.76
N CYS A 421 25.00 -19.04 27.27
CA CYS A 421 26.14 -18.65 28.08
C CYS A 421 25.98 -17.25 28.70
N THR A 422 25.97 -17.13 30.02
CA THR A 422 25.89 -15.80 30.67
C THR A 422 27.20 -15.02 30.65
N THR A 423 28.33 -15.68 30.38
CA THR A 423 29.65 -15.04 30.32
C THR A 423 29.85 -14.28 29.01
N GLN A 424 29.12 -14.64 27.94
CA GLN A 424 29.29 -14.06 26.60
C GLN A 424 29.04 -12.54 26.56
N TYR A 425 28.10 -12.02 27.36
CA TYR A 425 27.83 -10.58 27.42
C TYR A 425 28.54 -9.87 28.58
N LYS A 426 29.13 -10.62 29.53
CA LYS A 426 29.84 -10.07 30.69
C LYS A 426 31.34 -9.96 30.47
N ASN A 427 31.89 -10.71 29.51
CA ASN A 427 33.32 -10.79 29.25
C ASN A 427 33.60 -10.84 27.74
N ALA A 428 34.04 -9.71 27.18
CA ALA A 428 34.36 -9.58 25.76
C ALA A 428 35.46 -10.56 25.28
N HIS A 429 36.42 -10.89 26.13
CA HIS A 429 37.43 -11.90 25.79
C HIS A 429 36.81 -13.29 25.64
N HIS A 430 35.84 -13.65 26.49
CA HIS A 430 35.11 -14.92 26.34
C HIS A 430 34.24 -14.92 25.07
N ALA A 431 33.52 -13.83 24.81
CA ALA A 431 32.70 -13.67 23.60
C ALA A 431 33.48 -13.87 22.30
N THR A 432 34.73 -13.42 22.28
CA THR A 432 35.60 -13.45 21.09
C THR A 432 36.39 -14.76 20.93
N THR A 433 36.53 -15.55 22.00
CA THR A 433 37.37 -16.78 21.99
C THR A 433 36.58 -18.09 21.99
N LYS A 434 35.25 -18.02 22.13
CA LYS A 434 34.35 -19.18 22.11
C LYS A 434 33.21 -18.93 21.14
N ASN A 435 32.71 -19.98 20.50
CA ASN A 435 31.55 -19.87 19.63
C ASN A 435 30.28 -19.96 20.47
N HIS A 436 29.39 -18.97 20.34
CA HIS A 436 28.07 -18.97 20.98
C HIS A 436 26.92 -19.15 19.98
N LEU A 437 27.23 -19.18 18.67
CA LEU A 437 26.29 -19.57 17.60
C LEU A 437 26.20 -21.10 17.54
N CYS A 438 25.83 -21.73 18.66
CA CYS A 438 25.67 -23.16 18.81
C CYS A 438 24.67 -23.48 19.93
N GLU A 439 24.09 -24.69 19.87
CA GLU A 439 23.17 -25.16 20.90
C GLU A 439 23.91 -25.47 22.21
N PRO A 440 23.29 -25.23 23.38
CA PRO A 440 23.84 -25.64 24.66
C PRO A 440 24.01 -27.16 24.74
N THR A 441 25.14 -27.61 25.26
CA THR A 441 25.48 -29.04 25.43
C THR A 441 25.60 -29.46 26.89
N LYS A 442 25.43 -28.55 27.85
CA LYS A 442 25.51 -28.77 29.29
C LYS A 442 24.43 -28.06 30.08
#